data_AF-A0A016T8F5-F1
#
_entry.id   AF-A0A016T8F5-F1
#
_cell.length_a   1.000
_cell.length_b   1.000
_cell.length_c   1.000
_cell.angle_alpha   90.00
_cell.angle_beta   90.00
_cell.angle_gamma   90.00
#
_symmetry.space_group_name_H-M   'P 1'
#
loop_
_entity.id
_entity.type
_entity.pdbx_description
1 polymer ?
#
loop_
_entity_poly.entity_id
_entity_poly.type
_entity_poly.pdbx_seq_one_letter_code
_entity_poly.pdbx_strand_id
1 'polypeptide(L)'
;MNSELLRRIERGSDAGCYADRFTWCSNLSSISPWLYYPLYVLVFGCVHSLLNICVTTIFSQVMGPCRQGTSQGLFIMAGSLGRLLAPLLMTALYTRFGPRAPWTVEIVQFYILAIVWLTFYKKMVPLQSRTTFEK
;
A
#
# COMPACT_ATOMS: atom_id res chain seq x y z
N MET A 1 -32.63 0.79 27.36
CA MET A 1 -31.29 0.53 26.79
C MET A 1 -30.48 -0.17 27.87
N ASN A 2 -30.18 -1.46 27.70
CA ASN A 2 -29.93 -2.40 28.80
C ASN A 2 -28.45 -2.41 29.25
N SER A 3 -28.20 -2.42 30.55
CA SER A 3 -26.86 -2.34 31.17
C SER A 3 -25.93 -3.52 30.82
N GLU A 4 -26.49 -4.66 30.42
CA GLU A 4 -25.73 -5.81 29.89
C GLU A 4 -25.09 -5.55 28.53
N LEU A 5 -25.71 -4.71 27.70
CA LEU A 5 -25.22 -4.37 26.36
C LEU A 5 -23.97 -3.49 26.46
N LEU A 6 -23.96 -2.54 27.41
CA LEU A 6 -22.78 -1.75 27.74
C LEU A 6 -21.63 -2.62 28.28
N ARG A 7 -21.92 -3.58 29.18
CA ARG A 7 -20.92 -4.53 29.68
C ARG A 7 -20.36 -5.49 28.62
N ARG A 8 -21.08 -5.74 27.51
CA ARG A 8 -20.56 -6.49 26.35
C ARG A 8 -19.67 -5.62 25.46
N ILE A 9 -19.97 -4.33 25.34
CA ILE A 9 -19.15 -3.36 24.60
C ILE A 9 -17.83 -3.11 25.34
N GLU A 10 -17.88 -2.97 26.66
CA GLU A 10 -16.72 -2.66 27.52
C GLU A 10 -15.74 -3.83 27.62
N ARG A 11 -16.21 -5.08 27.72
CA ARG A 11 -15.34 -6.27 27.66
C ARG A 11 -14.66 -6.50 26.31
N GLY A 12 -15.21 -5.94 25.22
CA GLY A 12 -14.53 -5.92 23.92
C GLY A 12 -13.42 -4.86 23.84
N SER A 13 -13.42 -3.89 24.76
CA SER A 13 -12.53 -2.73 24.76
C SER A 13 -11.17 -3.01 25.38
N ASP A 14 -11.09 -3.91 26.37
CA ASP A 14 -9.83 -4.16 27.10
C ASP A 14 -8.89 -5.16 26.38
N ALA A 15 -9.40 -5.90 25.40
CA ALA A 15 -8.61 -6.79 24.53
C ALA A 15 -8.60 -6.36 23.04
N GLY A 16 -9.22 -5.21 22.69
CA GLY A 16 -9.20 -4.64 21.34
C GLY A 16 -9.86 -5.49 20.24
N CYS A 17 -10.66 -6.50 20.59
CA CYS A 17 -11.21 -7.43 19.61
C CYS A 17 -12.52 -8.10 20.06
N TYR A 18 -13.54 -8.07 19.18
CA TYR A 18 -14.82 -8.76 19.38
C TYR A 18 -14.67 -10.27 19.13
N ALA A 19 -14.25 -11.01 20.14
CA ALA A 19 -14.08 -12.47 20.09
C ALA A 19 -15.36 -13.24 19.70
N ASP A 20 -16.54 -12.64 19.90
CA ASP A 20 -17.85 -13.21 19.52
C ASP A 20 -18.08 -13.21 17.99
N ARG A 21 -17.45 -12.29 17.26
CA ARG A 21 -17.64 -12.12 15.80
C ARG A 21 -16.45 -12.61 14.97
N PHE A 22 -15.26 -12.68 15.55
CA PHE A 22 -14.02 -12.96 14.82
C PHE A 22 -13.23 -14.11 15.45
N THR A 23 -13.08 -15.20 14.71
CA THR A 23 -12.40 -16.43 15.15
C THR A 23 -10.88 -16.30 15.23
N TRP A 24 -10.29 -15.32 14.55
CA TRP A 24 -8.85 -15.08 14.50
C TRP A 24 -8.30 -14.29 15.70
N CYS A 25 -9.20 -13.81 16.58
CA CYS A 25 -8.92 -12.95 17.72
C CYS A 25 -7.96 -13.57 18.75
N SER A 26 -8.01 -14.89 18.94
CA SER A 26 -7.23 -15.62 19.94
C SER A 26 -5.73 -15.73 19.62
N ASN A 27 -5.34 -15.39 18.40
CA ASN A 27 -3.99 -15.64 17.87
C ASN A 27 -3.13 -14.37 17.77
N LEU A 28 -3.58 -13.24 18.32
CA LEU A 28 -2.87 -11.97 18.22
C LEU A 28 -1.99 -11.69 19.43
N SER A 29 -0.72 -11.40 19.17
CA SER A 29 0.19 -10.86 20.18
C SER A 29 -0.08 -9.37 20.38
N SER A 30 -0.24 -8.94 21.63
CA SER A 30 -0.38 -7.53 21.97
C SER A 30 0.96 -6.81 21.75
N ILE A 31 0.94 -5.72 20.99
CA ILE A 31 2.11 -4.87 20.71
C ILE A 31 1.91 -3.52 21.39
N SER A 32 2.99 -2.91 21.89
CA SER A 32 2.90 -1.61 22.56
C SER A 32 2.48 -0.51 21.55
N PRO A 33 1.37 0.21 21.81
CA PRO A 33 0.90 1.25 20.89
C PRO A 33 1.92 2.38 20.70
N TRP A 34 2.70 2.68 21.73
CA TRP A 34 3.73 3.72 21.75
C TRP A 34 4.87 3.49 20.75
N LEU A 35 5.20 2.24 20.41
CA LEU A 35 6.19 1.94 19.38
C LEU A 35 5.54 1.83 18.00
N TYR A 36 4.33 1.28 17.95
CA TYR A 36 3.64 1.00 16.69
C TYR A 36 3.29 2.28 15.90
N TYR A 37 2.66 3.27 16.55
CA TYR A 37 2.22 4.50 15.87
C TYR A 37 3.37 5.32 15.25
N PRO A 38 4.47 5.65 15.97
CA PRO A 38 5.55 6.43 15.38
C PRO A 38 6.29 5.67 14.27
N LEU A 39 6.52 4.36 14.42
CA LEU A 39 7.10 3.56 13.33
C LEU A 39 6.20 3.55 12.10
N TYR A 40 4.89 3.39 12.30
CA TYR A 40 3.93 3.36 11.20
C TYR A 40 3.95 4.69 10.43
N VAL A 41 3.90 5.83 11.12
CA VAL A 41 3.94 7.16 10.49
C VAL A 41 5.25 7.39 9.75
N LEU A 42 6.39 7.01 10.35
CA LEU A 42 7.70 7.24 9.74
C LEU A 42 7.91 6.34 8.51
N VAL A 43 7.61 5.05 8.61
CA VAL A 43 7.79 4.10 7.51
C VAL A 43 6.79 4.38 6.40
N PHE A 44 5.49 4.36 6.67
CA PHE A 44 4.50 4.54 5.61
C PHE A 44 4.39 5.99 5.14
N GLY A 45 4.62 6.98 5.99
CA GLY A 45 4.58 8.39 5.59
C GLY A 45 5.78 8.79 4.73
N CYS A 46 7.00 8.62 5.25
CA CYS A 46 8.20 9.08 4.56
C CYS A 46 8.52 8.20 3.34
N VAL A 47 8.49 6.87 3.48
CA VAL A 47 8.88 5.97 2.38
C VAL A 47 7.90 6.05 1.23
N HIS A 48 6.59 6.09 1.50
CA HIS A 48 5.59 6.21 0.43
C HIS A 48 5.72 7.53 -0.35
N SER A 49 5.98 8.64 0.36
CA SER A 49 6.18 9.95 -0.26
C SER A 49 7.40 9.95 -1.19
N LEU A 50 8.52 9.41 -0.71
CA LEU A 50 9.74 9.28 -1.51
C LEU A 50 9.53 8.38 -2.74
N LEU A 51 8.88 7.22 -2.57
CA LEU A 51 8.57 6.31 -3.68
C LEU A 51 7.74 6.99 -4.77
N ASN A 52 6.72 7.77 -4.39
CA ASN A 52 5.87 8.48 -5.35
C ASN A 52 6.68 9.51 -6.18
N ILE A 53 7.54 10.29 -5.52
CA ILE A 53 8.41 11.26 -6.18
C ILE A 53 9.41 10.54 -7.12
N CYS A 54 10.02 9.45 -6.68
CA CYS A 54 10.94 8.67 -7.53
C CYS A 54 10.25 8.11 -8.77
N VAL A 55 9.06 7.52 -8.62
CA VAL A 55 8.30 6.92 -9.74
C VAL A 55 7.92 7.98 -10.76
N THR A 56 7.40 9.13 -10.33
CA THR A 56 7.01 10.23 -11.22
C THR A 56 8.21 10.85 -11.95
N THR A 57 9.36 10.94 -11.28
CA THR A 57 10.61 11.42 -11.88
C THR A 57 11.13 10.46 -12.95
N ILE A 58 11.23 9.16 -12.63
CA ILE A 58 11.70 8.13 -13.58
C ILE A 58 10.77 8.07 -14.80
N PHE A 59 9.46 8.11 -14.58
CA PHE A 59 8.46 8.07 -15.64
C PHE A 59 8.60 9.26 -16.61
N SER A 60 8.89 10.45 -16.09
CA SER A 60 9.12 11.65 -16.91
C SER A 60 10.45 11.63 -17.67
N GLN A 61 11.48 10.93 -17.16
CA GLN A 61 12.75 10.77 -17.86
C GLN A 61 12.72 9.70 -18.96
N VAL A 62 11.94 8.63 -18.76
CA VAL A 62 11.82 7.54 -19.74
C VAL A 62 10.93 7.95 -20.92
N MET A 63 9.89 8.76 -20.69
CA MET A 63 9.01 9.24 -21.74
C MET A 63 9.49 10.62 -22.22
N GLY A 64 10.15 10.67 -23.38
CA GLY A 64 10.52 11.95 -24.00
C GLY A 64 9.32 12.88 -24.30
N PRO A 65 9.55 14.05 -24.95
CA PRO A 65 8.54 15.10 -25.12
C PRO A 65 7.31 14.72 -25.96
N CYS A 66 7.29 13.54 -26.60
CA CYS A 66 6.18 13.10 -27.43
C CYS A 66 5.30 12.09 -26.68
N ARG A 67 4.00 12.42 -26.53
CA ARG A 67 2.90 11.60 -25.93
C ARG A 67 2.93 11.41 -24.39
N GLN A 68 3.51 12.34 -23.64
CA GLN A 68 3.54 12.29 -22.16
C GLN A 68 2.14 12.27 -21.51
N GLY A 69 1.17 13.02 -22.06
CA GLY A 69 -0.16 13.16 -21.47
C GLY A 69 -1.00 11.88 -21.43
N THR A 70 -0.99 11.07 -22.50
CA THR A 70 -1.79 9.83 -22.56
C THR A 70 -1.27 8.77 -21.59
N SER A 71 0.06 8.59 -21.54
CA SER A 71 0.69 7.61 -20.65
C SER A 71 0.53 8.00 -19.18
N GLN A 72 0.64 9.29 -18.86
CA GLN A 72 0.37 9.80 -17.52
C GLN A 72 -1.11 9.62 -17.13
N GLY A 73 -2.03 9.85 -18.07
CA GLY A 73 -3.45 9.57 -17.88
C GLY A 73 -3.71 8.11 -17.52
N LEU A 74 -3.10 7.18 -18.26
CA LEU A 74 -3.24 5.74 -17.99
C LEU A 74 -2.67 5.36 -16.61
N PHE A 75 -1.51 5.92 -16.24
CA PHE A 75 -0.91 5.69 -14.92
C PHE A 75 -1.83 6.16 -13.79
N ILE A 76 -2.43 7.34 -13.92
CA ILE A 76 -3.37 7.89 -12.92
C ILE A 76 -4.65 7.06 -12.86
N MET A 77 -5.16 6.59 -14.01
CA MET A 77 -6.34 5.72 -14.04
C MET A 77 -6.08 4.38 -13.34
N ALA A 78 -4.95 3.74 -13.61
CA ALA A 78 -4.56 2.51 -12.93
C ALA A 78 -4.41 2.72 -11.42
N GLY A 79 -3.79 3.83 -11.00
CA GLY A 79 -3.67 4.20 -9.59
C GLY A 79 -5.02 4.39 -8.90
N SER A 80 -5.96 5.06 -9.57
CA SER A 80 -7.33 5.26 -9.05
C SER A 80 -8.09 3.95 -8.90
N LEU A 81 -7.98 3.05 -9.89
CA LEU A 81 -8.61 1.72 -9.82
C LEU A 81 -8.01 0.88 -8.68
N GLY A 82 -6.70 0.94 -8.47
CA GLY A 82 -6.03 0.30 -7.35
C GLY A 82 -6.56 0.79 -6.00
N ARG A 83 -6.75 2.11 -5.84
CA ARG A 83 -7.31 2.70 -4.61
C ARG A 83 -8.76 2.30 -4.34
N LEU A 84 -9.53 1.97 -5.38
CA LEU A 84 -10.88 1.45 -5.24
C LEU A 84 -10.88 -0.03 -4.83
N LEU A 85 -10.05 -0.86 -5.49
CA LEU A 85 -10.02 -2.30 -5.28
C LEU A 85 -9.31 -2.72 -3.99
N ALA A 86 -8.26 -2.01 -3.60
CA ALA A 86 -7.46 -2.32 -2.41
C ALA A 86 -8.31 -2.42 -1.12
N PRO A 87 -9.11 -1.42 -0.71
CA PRO A 87 -9.90 -1.51 0.51
C PRO A 87 -10.98 -2.59 0.44
N LEU A 88 -11.55 -2.88 -0.73
CA LEU A 88 -12.53 -3.94 -0.91
C LEU A 88 -11.90 -5.32 -0.68
N LEU A 89 -10.75 -5.58 -1.31
CA LEU A 89 -10.02 -6.83 -1.14
C LEU A 89 -9.53 -6.99 0.30
N MET A 90 -8.91 -5.95 0.87
CA MET A 90 -8.39 -5.99 2.24
C MET A 90 -9.50 -6.20 3.27
N THR A 91 -10.65 -5.55 3.10
CA THR A 91 -11.81 -5.75 4.00
C THR A 91 -12.36 -7.18 3.91
N ALA A 92 -12.51 -7.71 2.69
CA ALA A 92 -12.97 -9.08 2.48
C ALA A 92 -11.99 -10.11 3.07
N LEU A 93 -10.69 -9.87 2.95
CA LEU A 93 -9.66 -10.76 3.46
C LEU A 93 -9.56 -10.70 4.99
N TYR A 94 -9.63 -9.49 5.55
CA TYR A 94 -9.59 -9.24 7.00
C TYR A 94 -10.76 -9.93 7.72
N THR A 95 -11.97 -9.87 7.16
CA THR A 95 -13.15 -10.50 7.77
C THR A 95 -13.05 -12.03 7.83
N ARG A 96 -12.36 -12.67 6.87
CA ARG A 96 -12.26 -14.14 6.77
C ARG A 96 -11.03 -14.72 7.46
N PHE A 97 -9.87 -14.11 7.29
CA PHE A 97 -8.57 -14.66 7.72
C PHE A 97 -7.87 -13.83 8.79
N GLY A 98 -8.48 -12.71 9.20
CA GLY A 98 -7.92 -11.80 10.18
C GLY A 98 -6.75 -10.97 9.66
N PRO A 99 -5.99 -10.33 10.57
CA PRO A 99 -4.98 -9.34 10.22
C PRO A 99 -3.73 -9.95 9.58
N ARG A 100 -3.47 -11.25 9.76
CA ARG A 100 -2.29 -11.92 9.15
C ARG A 100 -2.37 -11.93 7.63
N ALA A 101 -3.56 -12.11 7.06
CA ALA A 101 -3.73 -12.24 5.62
C ALA A 101 -3.47 -10.94 4.84
N PRO A 102 -3.98 -9.75 5.25
CA PRO A 102 -3.58 -8.48 4.66
C PRO A 102 -2.06 -8.28 4.64
N TRP A 103 -1.37 -8.57 5.74
CA TRP A 103 0.10 -8.46 5.81
C TRP A 103 0.80 -9.40 4.82
N THR A 104 0.33 -10.64 4.68
CA THR A 104 0.90 -11.56 3.68
C THR A 104 0.69 -11.06 2.25
N VAL A 105 -0.49 -10.50 1.93
CA VAL A 105 -0.75 -9.93 0.60
C VAL A 105 0.16 -8.73 0.32
N GLU A 106 0.36 -7.85 1.29
CA GLU A 106 1.29 -6.72 1.17
C GLU A 106 2.73 -7.18 0.91
N ILE A 107 3.21 -8.18 1.67
CA ILE A 107 4.55 -8.75 1.47
C ILE A 107 4.69 -9.32 0.06
N VAL A 108 3.72 -10.12 -0.40
CA VAL A 108 3.72 -10.69 -1.75
C VAL A 108 3.74 -9.59 -2.81
N GLN A 109 2.96 -8.51 -2.62
CA GLN A 109 2.94 -7.37 -3.52
C GLN A 109 4.32 -6.68 -3.60
N PHE A 110 4.99 -6.45 -2.46
CA PHE A 110 6.35 -5.90 -2.45
C PHE A 110 7.36 -6.79 -3.19
N TYR A 111 7.26 -8.12 -3.05
CA TYR A 111 8.12 -9.05 -3.78
C TYR A 111 7.90 -8.98 -5.29
N ILE A 112 6.65 -8.94 -5.75
CA ILE A 112 6.32 -8.80 -7.18
C ILE A 112 6.92 -7.49 -7.72
N LEU A 113 6.73 -6.39 -7.00
CA LEU A 113 7.30 -5.09 -7.37
C LEU A 113 8.83 -5.13 -7.44
N ALA A 114 9.49 -5.76 -6.48
CA ALA A 114 10.94 -5.90 -6.48
C ALA A 114 11.45 -6.72 -7.68
N ILE A 115 10.78 -7.82 -8.03
CA ILE A 115 11.14 -8.67 -9.19
C ILE A 115 10.97 -7.88 -10.49
N VAL A 116 9.82 -7.22 -10.66
CA VAL A 116 9.57 -6.35 -11.83
C VAL A 116 10.64 -5.26 -11.89
N TRP A 117 10.94 -4.61 -10.77
CA TRP A 117 11.95 -3.56 -10.76
C TRP A 117 13.33 -4.07 -11.15
N LEU A 118 13.79 -5.20 -10.61
CA LEU A 118 15.09 -5.81 -10.94
C LEU A 118 15.19 -6.20 -12.43
N THR A 119 14.13 -6.76 -13.01
CA THR A 119 14.11 -7.14 -14.43
C THR A 119 14.16 -5.90 -15.34
N PHE A 120 13.42 -4.84 -15.01
CA PHE A 120 13.42 -3.59 -15.78
C PHE A 120 14.57 -2.64 -15.43
N TYR A 121 15.32 -2.87 -14.35
CA TYR A 121 16.45 -2.03 -13.95
C TYR A 121 17.50 -1.90 -15.05
N LYS A 122 17.76 -3.00 -15.77
CA LYS A 122 18.69 -3.01 -16.92
C LYS A 122 18.16 -2.26 -18.15
N LYS A 123 16.85 -2.04 -18.24
CA LYS A 123 16.16 -1.38 -19.36
C LYS A 123 15.92 0.13 -19.14
N MET A 124 16.05 0.62 -17.91
CA MET A 124 15.90 2.03 -17.56
C MET A 124 17.17 2.85 -17.85
N VAL A 125 17.67 2.78 -19.10
CA VAL A 125 18.64 3.74 -19.61
C VAL A 125 17.85 4.95 -20.10
N PRO A 126 18.12 6.18 -19.61
CA PRO A 126 17.43 7.36 -20.08
C PRO A 126 17.61 7.48 -21.60
N LEU A 127 16.51 7.75 -22.33
CA LEU A 127 16.60 8.11 -23.73
C LEU A 127 17.48 9.36 -23.82
N GLN A 128 18.72 9.21 -24.29
CA GLN A 128 19.50 10.35 -24.75
C GLN A 128 18.70 11.00 -25.86
N SER A 129 18.03 12.11 -25.55
CA SER A 129 17.49 12.99 -26.56
C SER A 129 18.68 13.48 -27.38
N ARG A 130 18.87 12.86 -28.54
CA ARG A 130 19.74 13.36 -29.59
C ARG A 130 19.08 14.63 -30.15
N THR A 131 19.04 15.70 -29.37
CA THR A 131 18.88 17.05 -29.89
C THR A 131 20.22 17.43 -30.49
N THR A 132 20.46 16.86 -31.67
CA THR A 132 21.07 17.57 -32.79
C THR A 132 20.22 18.84 -32.99
N PHE A 133 20.48 19.89 -32.21
CA PHE A 133 20.24 21.23 -32.73
C PHE A 133 21.36 21.45 -33.73
N GLU A 134 21.04 21.05 -34.96
CA GLU A 134 21.70 21.49 -36.18
C GLU A 134 21.80 23.02 -36.15
N LYS A 135 23.03 23.49 -36.41
CA LYS A 135 23.55 24.85 -36.64
C LYS A 135 22.57 26.02 -36.64
#